data_AF-A9BMB4-F1
#
_entry.id   AF-A9BMB4-F1
#
_cell.length_a   1.000
_cell.length_b   1.000
_cell.length_c   1.000
_cell.angle_alpha   90.00
_cell.angle_beta   90.00
_cell.angle_gamma   90.00
#
_symmetry.space_group_name_H-M   'P 1'
#
loop_
_entity.id
_entity.type
_entity.pdbx_description
1 polymer ?
#
loop_
_entity_poly.entity_id
_entity_poly.type
_entity_poly.pdbx_seq_one_letter_code
_entity_poly.pdbx_strand_id
1 'polypeptide(L)'
;MPRLHAPSKDDSRLLPPFAALPERCIHVPATDAEFAAARAALMAAPVLGFDTESKPLFHAHQTDTGPHVVQLATCDQAWLLQLHHAQARALAADVLASESICKAGFGLDHDRSALPGRLGVALHNVIDLDRVFKRHGYASSVGVRAAVALVLGQNFHKSKKISTSNWAAPQLSLAQRHYAANDAHGAAMVHAALPAWEQRQPAVAERPARPARPAPEPRGPGSSSGPRGPRRHHAPREQDAPREPHVSHEQHVSHEPHEPHAPRESSAPRSSPRPSRTPRLLQAPVTPGKPSPG
;
A
#
# COMPACT_ATOMS: atom_id res chain seq x y z
N MET A 1 21.71 -22.68 -4.91
CA MET A 1 22.02 -21.52 -4.04
C MET A 1 21.08 -21.54 -2.84
N PRO A 2 21.58 -21.26 -1.63
CA PRO A 2 20.72 -21.10 -0.44
C PRO A 2 19.71 -19.98 -0.67
N ARG A 3 18.48 -20.13 -0.16
CA ARG A 3 17.48 -19.07 -0.23
C ARG A 3 17.87 -17.95 0.73
N LEU A 4 17.83 -16.70 0.26
CA LEU A 4 18.05 -15.54 1.11
C LEU A 4 16.79 -15.23 1.93
N HIS A 5 17.01 -14.80 3.16
CA HIS A 5 15.97 -14.31 4.06
C HIS A 5 16.15 -12.81 4.26
N ALA A 6 15.02 -12.08 4.21
CA ALA A 6 15.04 -10.66 4.50
C ALA A 6 15.27 -10.43 6.01
N PRO A 7 15.86 -9.29 6.43
CA PRO A 7 16.09 -8.96 7.83
C PRO A 7 14.80 -9.08 8.64
N SER A 8 14.91 -9.70 9.81
CA SER A 8 13.79 -9.80 10.73
C SER A 8 13.39 -8.42 11.26
N LYS A 9 12.27 -8.36 11.98
CA LYS A 9 11.87 -7.11 12.65
C LYS A 9 12.90 -6.69 13.71
N ASP A 10 13.48 -7.66 14.40
CA ASP A 10 14.44 -7.40 15.47
C ASP A 10 15.79 -6.96 14.91
N ASP A 11 16.25 -7.58 13.80
CA ASP A 11 17.47 -7.12 13.11
C ASP A 11 17.32 -5.69 12.62
N SER A 12 16.16 -5.36 12.02
CA SER A 12 15.92 -4.01 11.51
C SER A 12 15.85 -2.97 12.62
N ARG A 13 15.44 -3.34 13.85
CA ARG A 13 15.37 -2.41 14.99
C ARG A 13 16.74 -1.89 15.44
N LEU A 14 17.81 -2.58 15.09
CA LEU A 14 19.19 -2.19 15.43
C LEU A 14 19.76 -1.15 14.46
N LEU A 15 19.07 -0.86 13.35
CA LEU A 15 19.50 0.09 12.34
C LEU A 15 19.07 1.54 12.69
N PRO A 16 19.78 2.56 12.19
CA PRO A 16 19.33 3.95 12.29
C PRO A 16 17.91 4.14 11.75
N PRO A 17 17.10 5.06 12.32
CA PRO A 17 15.73 5.26 11.87
C PRO A 17 15.68 5.72 10.40
N PHE A 18 14.70 5.20 9.66
CA PHE A 18 14.40 5.69 8.32
C PHE A 18 13.96 7.15 8.39
N ALA A 19 14.49 7.97 7.48
CA ALA A 19 14.18 9.39 7.40
C ALA A 19 12.76 9.59 6.82
N ALA A 20 11.76 9.59 7.70
CA ALA A 20 10.38 9.81 7.30
C ALA A 20 10.16 11.23 6.74
N LEU A 21 9.21 11.36 5.81
CA LEU A 21 8.82 12.66 5.27
C LEU A 21 8.28 13.57 6.39
N PRO A 22 8.74 14.84 6.46
CA PRO A 22 8.14 15.81 7.34
C PRO A 22 6.72 16.14 6.87
N GLU A 23 5.85 16.56 7.78
CA GLU A 23 4.43 16.82 7.49
C GLU A 23 4.22 17.80 6.32
N ARG A 24 5.04 18.85 6.23
CA ARG A 24 4.99 19.84 5.13
C ARG A 24 5.23 19.26 3.73
N CYS A 25 5.80 18.05 3.64
CA CYS A 25 6.03 17.34 2.39
C CYS A 25 4.93 16.30 2.08
N ILE A 26 3.89 16.22 2.91
CA ILE A 26 2.78 15.29 2.77
C ILE A 26 1.54 16.08 2.38
N HIS A 27 1.04 15.83 1.16
CA HIS A 27 -0.06 16.55 0.57
C HIS A 27 -1.32 15.68 0.53
N VAL A 28 -2.44 16.22 1.01
CA VAL A 28 -3.77 15.59 0.88
C VAL A 28 -4.68 16.60 0.18
N PRO A 29 -4.68 16.63 -1.17
CA PRO A 29 -5.44 17.64 -1.92
C PRO A 29 -6.94 17.57 -1.63
N ALA A 30 -7.55 18.72 -1.35
CA ALA A 30 -8.98 18.84 -1.07
C ALA A 30 -9.67 19.93 -1.90
N THR A 31 -8.91 20.86 -2.48
CA THR A 31 -9.40 21.95 -3.34
C THR A 31 -8.90 21.82 -4.77
N ASP A 32 -9.58 22.49 -5.71
CA ASP A 32 -9.20 22.51 -7.13
C ASP A 32 -7.75 22.97 -7.34
N ALA A 33 -7.32 24.00 -6.60
CA ALA A 33 -5.96 24.52 -6.67
C ALA A 33 -4.93 23.49 -6.18
N GLU A 34 -5.23 22.78 -5.09
CA GLU A 34 -4.35 21.72 -4.57
C GLU A 34 -4.29 20.52 -5.51
N PHE A 35 -5.42 20.13 -6.12
CA PHE A 35 -5.44 19.07 -7.14
C PHE A 35 -4.67 19.47 -8.40
N ALA A 36 -4.76 20.72 -8.83
CA ALA A 36 -3.98 21.24 -9.95
C ALA A 36 -2.47 21.22 -9.65
N ALA A 37 -2.07 21.64 -8.44
CA ALA A 37 -0.68 21.58 -8.00
C ALA A 37 -0.17 20.14 -7.89
N ALA A 38 -0.96 19.23 -7.31
CA ALA A 38 -0.64 17.81 -7.23
C ALA A 38 -0.50 17.19 -8.62
N ARG A 39 -1.40 17.51 -9.54
CA ARG A 39 -1.33 17.05 -10.94
C ARG A 39 -0.03 17.50 -11.62
N ALA A 40 0.31 18.79 -11.51
CA ALA A 40 1.53 19.31 -12.12
C ALA A 40 2.77 18.59 -11.59
N ALA A 41 2.85 18.36 -10.28
CA ALA A 41 3.97 17.66 -9.66
C ALA A 41 4.04 16.17 -10.05
N LEU A 42 2.93 15.45 -9.93
CA LEU A 42 2.88 14.01 -10.18
C LEU A 42 3.12 13.66 -11.65
N MET A 43 2.55 14.46 -12.58
CA MET A 43 2.70 14.20 -14.02
C MET A 43 4.09 14.56 -14.55
N ALA A 44 4.85 15.38 -13.83
CA ALA A 44 6.23 15.72 -14.17
C ALA A 44 7.26 14.71 -13.62
N ALA A 45 6.85 13.84 -12.68
CA ALA A 45 7.75 12.89 -12.05
C ALA A 45 8.01 11.68 -12.98
N PRO A 46 9.28 11.32 -13.28
CA PRO A 46 9.56 10.13 -14.09
C PRO A 46 9.32 8.83 -13.32
N VAL A 47 9.41 8.87 -11.99
CA VAL A 47 9.21 7.74 -11.10
C VAL A 47 8.44 8.20 -9.87
N LEU A 48 7.48 7.39 -9.45
CA LEU A 48 6.73 7.54 -8.22
C LEU A 48 6.76 6.23 -7.43
N GLY A 49 7.06 6.32 -6.14
CA GLY A 49 6.69 5.29 -5.18
C GLY A 49 5.16 5.18 -5.11
N PHE A 50 4.65 3.96 -5.02
CA PHE A 50 3.23 3.65 -5.19
C PHE A 50 2.77 2.58 -4.20
N ASP A 51 1.64 2.84 -3.55
CA ASP A 51 0.92 1.88 -2.71
C ASP A 51 -0.56 2.27 -2.59
N THR A 52 -1.41 1.37 -2.09
CA THR A 52 -2.84 1.63 -1.90
C THR A 52 -3.33 1.18 -0.53
N GLU A 53 -4.38 1.82 -0.03
CA GLU A 53 -5.00 1.45 1.24
C GLU A 53 -6.52 1.31 1.13
N SER A 54 -7.02 0.29 1.80
CA SER A 54 -8.43 -0.10 1.82
C SER A 54 -8.89 -0.30 3.25
N LYS A 55 -10.14 0.07 3.56
CA LYS A 55 -10.75 -0.32 4.84
C LYS A 55 -10.77 -1.86 4.95
N PRO A 56 -10.54 -2.44 6.14
CA PRO A 56 -10.63 -3.87 6.33
C PRO A 56 -12.07 -4.38 6.12
N LEU A 57 -12.19 -5.59 5.57
CA LEU A 57 -13.44 -6.35 5.55
C LEU A 57 -13.39 -7.38 6.68
N PHE A 58 -14.39 -7.37 7.55
CA PHE A 58 -14.45 -8.27 8.70
C PHE A 58 -15.33 -9.50 8.45
N HIS A 59 -16.16 -9.47 7.40
CA HIS A 59 -17.06 -10.56 7.04
C HIS A 59 -17.02 -10.85 5.54
N ALA A 60 -17.12 -12.13 5.18
CA ALA A 60 -16.99 -12.60 3.79
C ALA A 60 -18.06 -12.07 2.83
N HIS A 61 -19.21 -11.62 3.34
CA HIS A 61 -20.30 -11.05 2.54
C HIS A 61 -20.14 -9.55 2.26
N GLN A 62 -19.16 -8.89 2.89
CA GLN A 62 -18.95 -7.46 2.67
C GLN A 62 -18.31 -7.23 1.30
N THR A 63 -18.88 -6.30 0.54
CA THR A 63 -18.32 -5.90 -0.75
C THR A 63 -17.03 -5.13 -0.56
N ASP A 64 -15.96 -5.60 -1.19
CA ASP A 64 -14.75 -4.81 -1.32
C ASP A 64 -15.06 -3.56 -2.17
N THR A 65 -14.86 -2.39 -1.58
CA THR A 65 -15.09 -1.08 -2.22
C THR A 65 -13.79 -0.32 -2.44
N GLY A 66 -12.66 -0.93 -2.10
CA GLY A 66 -11.35 -0.30 -2.19
C GLY A 66 -10.78 -0.26 -3.62
N PRO A 67 -9.60 0.38 -3.77
CA PRO A 67 -8.90 1.11 -2.72
C PRO A 67 -9.61 2.41 -2.35
N HIS A 68 -9.40 2.88 -1.13
CA HIS A 68 -9.94 4.15 -0.62
C HIS A 68 -8.93 5.28 -0.74
N VAL A 69 -7.63 4.95 -0.68
CA VAL A 69 -6.53 5.90 -0.86
C VAL A 69 -5.53 5.33 -1.85
N VAL A 70 -5.11 6.15 -2.82
CA VAL A 70 -3.92 5.91 -3.64
C VAL A 70 -2.79 6.79 -3.11
N GLN A 71 -1.63 6.19 -2.91
CA GLN A 71 -0.45 6.84 -2.36
C GLN A 71 0.60 6.96 -3.46
N LEU A 72 1.11 8.17 -3.66
CA LEU A 72 2.14 8.45 -4.66
C LEU A 72 3.23 9.28 -4.01
N ALA A 73 4.50 8.96 -4.24
CA ALA A 73 5.59 9.71 -3.64
C ALA A 73 6.79 9.84 -4.57
N THR A 74 7.46 10.99 -4.52
CA THR A 74 8.85 11.11 -4.93
C THR A 74 9.76 10.77 -3.74
N CYS A 75 11.06 10.98 -3.89
CA CYS A 75 11.99 10.88 -2.77
C CYS A 75 11.78 11.99 -1.73
N ASP A 76 11.08 13.09 -2.06
CA ASP A 76 11.03 14.26 -1.19
C ASP A 76 9.60 14.69 -0.80
N GLN A 77 8.58 14.16 -1.48
CA GLN A 77 7.19 14.56 -1.31
C GLN A 77 6.25 13.37 -1.52
N ALA A 78 5.09 13.41 -0.88
CA ALA A 78 4.04 12.41 -1.04
C ALA A 78 2.67 13.05 -1.20
N TRP A 79 1.80 12.40 -1.97
CA TRP A 79 0.42 12.77 -2.23
C TRP A 79 -0.50 11.60 -1.87
N LEU A 80 -1.52 11.89 -1.07
CA LEU A 80 -2.54 10.92 -0.67
C LEU A 80 -3.86 11.27 -1.35
N LEU A 81 -4.22 10.50 -2.36
CA LEU A 81 -5.41 10.72 -3.17
C LEU A 81 -6.57 9.91 -2.57
N GLN A 82 -7.45 10.57 -1.81
CA GLN A 82 -8.65 9.95 -1.26
C GLN A 82 -9.72 9.79 -2.36
N LEU A 83 -9.97 8.55 -2.79
CA LEU A 83 -10.73 8.24 -4.01
C LEU A 83 -12.25 8.50 -3.92
N HIS A 84 -12.75 8.96 -2.77
CA HIS A 84 -14.12 9.47 -2.69
C HIS A 84 -14.26 10.85 -3.39
N HIS A 85 -13.15 11.58 -3.61
CA HIS A 85 -13.14 12.77 -4.46
C HIS A 85 -13.02 12.40 -5.94
N ALA A 86 -13.85 13.00 -6.80
CA ALA A 86 -13.79 12.75 -8.24
C ALA A 86 -12.45 13.19 -8.86
N GLN A 87 -11.89 14.32 -8.41
CA GLN A 87 -10.59 14.81 -8.87
C GLN A 87 -9.44 13.90 -8.47
N ALA A 88 -9.49 13.32 -7.27
CA ALA A 88 -8.52 12.32 -6.83
C ALA A 88 -8.57 11.06 -7.71
N ARG A 89 -9.78 10.58 -8.05
CA ARG A 89 -9.95 9.44 -8.98
C ARG A 89 -9.40 9.74 -10.36
N ALA A 90 -9.71 10.91 -10.92
CA ALA A 90 -9.22 11.32 -12.23
C ALA A 90 -7.69 11.43 -12.24
N LEU A 91 -7.10 12.08 -11.22
CA LEU A 91 -5.65 12.22 -11.12
C LEU A 91 -4.94 10.87 -10.91
N ALA A 92 -5.48 9.99 -10.05
CA ALA A 92 -4.95 8.65 -9.88
C ALA A 92 -5.01 7.87 -11.20
N ALA A 93 -6.13 7.94 -11.91
CA ALA A 93 -6.29 7.28 -13.21
C ALA A 93 -5.25 7.77 -14.22
N ASP A 94 -5.03 9.08 -14.35
CA ASP A 94 -4.05 9.65 -15.27
C ASP A 94 -2.62 9.19 -14.96
N VAL A 95 -2.22 9.18 -13.69
CA VAL A 95 -0.89 8.72 -13.27
C VAL A 95 -0.70 7.22 -13.54
N LEU A 96 -1.70 6.40 -13.22
CA LEU A 96 -1.64 4.95 -13.40
C LEU A 96 -1.65 4.54 -14.88
N ALA A 97 -2.38 5.28 -15.72
CA ALA A 97 -2.43 5.10 -17.16
C ALA A 97 -1.15 5.55 -17.87
N SER A 98 -0.38 6.47 -17.27
CA SER A 98 0.83 7.00 -17.90
C SER A 98 1.91 5.93 -18.11
N GLU A 99 2.37 5.78 -19.34
CA GLU A 99 3.51 4.92 -19.69
C GLU A 99 4.85 5.57 -19.35
N SER A 100 4.92 6.90 -19.30
CA SER A 100 6.15 7.64 -19.02
C SER A 100 6.50 7.69 -17.54
N ILE A 101 5.53 7.46 -16.66
CA ILE A 101 5.73 7.48 -15.20
C ILE A 101 5.88 6.05 -14.70
N CYS A 102 7.04 5.73 -14.13
CA CYS A 102 7.26 4.46 -13.46
C CYS A 102 6.60 4.47 -12.08
N LYS A 103 5.76 3.47 -11.77
CA LYS A 103 5.19 3.27 -10.43
C LYS A 103 5.93 2.13 -9.75
N ALA A 104 6.71 2.43 -8.72
CA ALA A 104 7.46 1.45 -7.95
C ALA A 104 6.77 1.18 -6.60
N GLY A 105 6.44 -0.08 -6.32
CA GLY A 105 5.77 -0.48 -5.07
C GLY A 105 6.11 -1.90 -4.66
N PHE A 106 5.41 -2.43 -3.65
CA PHE A 106 5.63 -3.78 -3.13
C PHE A 106 4.35 -4.59 -3.14
N GLY A 107 4.41 -5.83 -3.59
CA GLY A 107 3.29 -6.76 -3.48
C GLY A 107 2.07 -6.36 -4.33
N LEU A 108 2.32 -5.79 -5.50
CA LEU A 108 1.31 -5.13 -6.34
C LEU A 108 0.40 -6.10 -7.13
N ASP A 109 0.34 -7.38 -6.77
CA ASP A 109 -0.46 -8.38 -7.50
C ASP A 109 -1.96 -8.07 -7.38
N HIS A 110 -2.42 -7.67 -6.20
CA HIS A 110 -3.81 -7.25 -6.00
C HIS A 110 -4.12 -5.97 -6.78
N ASP A 111 -3.28 -4.93 -6.65
CA ASP A 111 -3.44 -3.65 -7.34
C ASP A 111 -3.54 -3.82 -8.86
N ARG A 112 -2.66 -4.64 -9.44
CA ARG A 112 -2.68 -4.95 -10.88
C ARG A 112 -3.99 -5.56 -11.36
N SER A 113 -4.63 -6.37 -10.52
CA SER A 113 -5.90 -7.02 -10.85
C SER A 113 -7.11 -6.12 -10.61
N ALA A 114 -7.08 -5.31 -9.55
CA ALA A 114 -8.25 -4.57 -9.07
C ALA A 114 -8.34 -3.16 -9.68
N LEU A 115 -7.24 -2.41 -9.72
CA LEU A 115 -7.25 -1.00 -10.09
C LEU A 115 -7.81 -0.72 -11.48
N PRO A 116 -7.50 -1.53 -12.52
CA PRO A 116 -8.04 -1.24 -13.84
C PRO A 116 -9.57 -1.26 -13.91
N GLY A 117 -10.20 -2.21 -13.22
CA GLY A 117 -11.66 -2.27 -13.11
C GLY A 117 -12.24 -1.14 -12.25
N ARG A 118 -11.52 -0.70 -11.21
CA ARG A 118 -11.98 0.35 -10.27
C ARG A 118 -11.88 1.76 -10.83
N LEU A 119 -10.84 2.03 -11.60
CA LEU A 119 -10.52 3.36 -12.12
C LEU A 119 -10.76 3.50 -13.63
N GLY A 120 -11.10 2.40 -14.32
CA GLY A 120 -11.40 2.41 -15.75
C GLY A 120 -10.18 2.67 -16.64
N VAL A 121 -8.97 2.43 -16.14
CA VAL A 121 -7.71 2.66 -16.85
C VAL A 121 -6.75 1.49 -16.72
N ALA A 122 -5.95 1.23 -17.74
CA ALA A 122 -4.89 0.23 -17.60
C ALA A 122 -3.77 0.73 -16.68
N LEU A 123 -3.14 -0.20 -15.95
CA LEU A 123 -2.01 0.10 -15.09
C LEU A 123 -0.70 -0.12 -15.85
N HIS A 124 -0.08 0.97 -16.31
CA HIS A 124 1.13 0.94 -17.15
C HIS A 124 2.40 1.16 -16.35
N ASN A 125 3.56 0.75 -16.88
CA ASN A 125 4.90 1.03 -16.34
C ASN A 125 5.01 0.89 -14.80
N VAL A 126 4.78 -0.34 -14.31
CA VAL A 126 4.80 -0.64 -12.87
C VAL A 126 5.89 -1.63 -12.54
N ILE A 127 6.70 -1.29 -11.54
CA ILE A 127 7.73 -2.15 -10.96
C ILE A 127 7.23 -2.63 -9.59
N ASP A 128 7.07 -3.94 -9.47
CA ASP A 128 6.91 -4.59 -8.17
C ASP A 128 8.29 -4.97 -7.64
N LEU A 129 8.75 -4.24 -6.61
CA LEU A 129 10.07 -4.38 -6.01
C LEU A 129 10.26 -5.77 -5.37
N ASP A 130 9.19 -6.42 -4.89
CA ASP A 130 9.30 -7.79 -4.39
C ASP A 130 9.74 -8.76 -5.49
N ARG A 131 9.34 -8.52 -6.74
CA ARG A 131 9.80 -9.34 -7.89
C ARG A 131 11.28 -9.11 -8.18
N VAL A 132 11.81 -7.92 -7.91
CA VAL A 132 13.25 -7.63 -8.02
C VAL A 132 14.00 -8.46 -6.98
N PHE A 133 13.64 -8.35 -5.70
CA PHE A 133 14.30 -9.12 -4.64
C PHE A 133 14.18 -10.64 -4.85
N LYS A 134 13.04 -11.14 -5.34
CA LYS A 134 12.89 -12.56 -5.70
C LYS A 134 13.90 -13.02 -6.75
N ARG A 135 14.25 -12.19 -7.74
CA ARG A 135 15.30 -12.52 -8.74
C ARG A 135 16.69 -12.62 -8.11
N HIS A 136 16.95 -11.86 -7.05
CA HIS A 136 18.18 -11.91 -6.26
C HIS A 136 18.19 -13.01 -5.19
N GLY A 137 17.18 -13.90 -5.16
CA GLY A 137 17.19 -15.10 -4.32
C GLY A 137 16.41 -15.01 -3.00
N TYR A 138 15.69 -13.91 -2.76
CA TYR A 138 14.79 -13.79 -1.61
C TYR A 138 13.52 -14.62 -1.83
N ALA A 139 13.26 -15.59 -0.95
CA ALA A 139 12.19 -16.57 -1.16
C ALA A 139 10.78 -16.05 -0.87
N SER A 140 10.66 -15.08 0.03
CA SER A 140 9.40 -14.49 0.47
C SER A 140 9.29 -13.05 -0.02
N SER A 141 8.08 -12.49 0.03
CA SER A 141 7.90 -11.03 -0.06
C SER A 141 8.79 -10.37 0.99
N VAL A 142 9.60 -9.41 0.54
CA VAL A 142 10.48 -8.61 1.38
C VAL A 142 9.64 -7.50 2.00
N GLY A 143 8.84 -6.84 1.17
CA GLY A 143 8.05 -5.67 1.54
C GLY A 143 8.93 -4.46 1.88
N VAL A 144 8.33 -3.27 1.89
CA VAL A 144 9.07 -2.01 2.07
C VAL A 144 9.90 -1.96 3.35
N ARG A 145 9.41 -2.54 4.46
CA ARG A 145 10.14 -2.55 5.74
C ARG A 145 11.49 -3.22 5.63
N ALA A 146 11.51 -4.46 5.14
CA ALA A 146 12.74 -5.22 5.07
C ALA A 146 13.62 -4.73 3.91
N ALA A 147 13.01 -4.20 2.85
CA ALA A 147 13.74 -3.61 1.72
C ALA A 147 14.48 -2.34 2.14
N VAL A 148 13.88 -1.46 2.95
CA VAL A 148 14.56 -0.30 3.53
C VAL A 148 15.76 -0.73 4.39
N ALA A 149 15.61 -1.78 5.20
CA ALA A 149 16.73 -2.33 5.97
C ALA A 149 17.85 -2.88 5.07
N LEU A 150 17.49 -3.63 4.02
CA LEU A 150 18.46 -4.24 3.09
C LEU A 150 19.19 -3.25 2.20
N VAL A 151 18.45 -2.27 1.67
CA VAL A 151 18.93 -1.39 0.61
C VAL A 151 19.51 -0.10 1.20
N LEU A 152 18.85 0.45 2.21
CA LEU A 152 19.21 1.74 2.82
C LEU A 152 19.94 1.59 4.15
N GLY A 153 19.97 0.39 4.75
CA GLY A 153 20.57 0.17 6.06
C GLY A 153 19.82 0.91 7.17
N GLN A 154 18.50 1.10 7.02
CA GLN A 154 17.67 1.88 7.94
C GLN A 154 16.49 1.07 8.48
N ASN A 155 15.99 1.48 9.64
CA ASN A 155 14.84 0.89 10.30
C ASN A 155 13.55 1.61 9.91
N PHE A 156 12.68 0.94 9.16
CA PHE A 156 11.37 1.48 8.81
C PHE A 156 10.28 0.99 9.77
N HIS A 157 9.84 1.86 10.69
CA HIS A 157 8.78 1.51 11.64
C HIS A 157 7.39 1.64 11.03
N LYS A 158 6.62 0.54 11.05
CA LYS A 158 5.20 0.51 10.68
C LYS A 158 4.30 0.16 11.87
N SER A 159 3.23 0.91 12.05
CA SER A 159 2.19 0.59 13.02
C SER A 159 1.14 -0.35 12.41
N LYS A 160 1.06 -1.60 12.89
CA LYS A 160 0.03 -2.57 12.47
C LYS A 160 -1.39 -2.07 12.74
N LYS A 161 -1.57 -1.22 13.77
CA LYS A 161 -2.89 -0.63 14.09
C LYS A 161 -3.36 0.31 12.97
N ILE A 162 -2.45 1.04 12.34
CA ILE A 162 -2.79 2.00 11.29
C ILE A 162 -3.08 1.28 9.97
N SER A 163 -2.31 0.25 9.62
CA SER A 163 -2.53 -0.53 8.39
C SER A 163 -3.91 -1.21 8.33
N THR A 164 -4.52 -1.50 9.48
CA THR A 164 -5.88 -2.07 9.56
C THR A 164 -6.93 -1.05 10.00
N SER A 165 -6.68 0.24 9.78
CA SER A 165 -7.61 1.33 10.14
C SER A 165 -8.67 1.57 9.06
N ASN A 166 -9.66 2.41 9.36
CA ASN A 166 -10.67 2.80 8.36
C ASN A 166 -10.10 3.85 7.39
N TRP A 167 -9.61 3.39 6.23
CA TRP A 167 -9.10 4.24 5.15
C TRP A 167 -10.19 4.89 4.30
N ALA A 168 -11.45 4.49 4.48
CA ALA A 168 -12.61 5.13 3.86
C ALA A 168 -13.10 6.36 4.62
N ALA A 169 -12.42 6.76 5.70
CA ALA A 169 -12.76 7.97 6.44
C ALA A 169 -12.70 9.21 5.52
N PRO A 170 -13.65 10.17 5.62
CA PRO A 170 -13.63 11.39 4.80
C PRO A 170 -12.34 12.20 4.99
N GLN A 171 -11.78 12.18 6.20
CA GLN A 171 -10.52 12.83 6.52
C GLN A 171 -9.56 11.83 7.14
N LEU A 172 -8.33 11.79 6.63
CA LEU A 172 -7.26 11.00 7.22
C LEU A 172 -6.71 11.67 8.48
N SER A 173 -6.56 10.91 9.54
CA SER A 173 -5.83 11.32 10.74
C SER A 173 -4.35 11.58 10.43
N LEU A 174 -3.67 12.38 11.25
CA LEU A 174 -2.23 12.64 11.08
C LEU A 174 -1.40 11.34 11.04
N ALA A 175 -1.75 10.36 11.88
CA ALA A 175 -1.08 9.06 11.90
C ALA A 175 -1.29 8.27 10.60
N GLN A 176 -2.50 8.29 10.02
CA GLN A 176 -2.77 7.68 8.71
C GLN A 176 -2.00 8.38 7.60
N ARG A 177 -1.95 9.72 7.62
CA ARG A 177 -1.20 10.50 6.62
C ARG A 177 0.28 10.15 6.63
N HIS A 178 0.91 10.17 7.81
CA HIS A 178 2.32 9.78 7.92
C HIS A 178 2.56 8.34 7.53
N TYR A 179 1.70 7.41 7.94
CA TYR A 179 1.84 6.00 7.58
C TYR A 179 1.80 5.83 6.06
N ALA A 180 0.73 6.30 5.40
CA ALA A 180 0.53 6.14 3.97
C ALA A 180 1.60 6.88 3.14
N ALA A 181 1.93 8.11 3.52
CA ALA A 181 2.96 8.87 2.80
C ALA A 181 4.31 8.15 2.82
N ASN A 182 4.68 7.58 3.98
CA ASN A 182 5.97 6.93 4.14
C ASN A 182 6.03 5.53 3.51
N ASP A 183 4.90 4.86 3.32
CA ASP A 183 4.86 3.58 2.60
C ASP A 183 5.21 3.76 1.10
N ALA A 184 4.58 4.73 0.45
CA ALA A 184 4.94 5.11 -0.92
C ALA A 184 6.36 5.73 -1.00
N HIS A 185 6.72 6.64 -0.08
CA HIS A 185 8.05 7.26 -0.07
C HIS A 185 9.16 6.23 0.17
N GLY A 186 8.95 5.25 1.05
CA GLY A 186 9.89 4.13 1.24
C GLY A 186 10.12 3.34 -0.06
N ALA A 187 9.07 3.12 -0.86
CA ALA A 187 9.20 2.49 -2.17
C ALA A 187 9.99 3.36 -3.17
N ALA A 188 9.75 4.68 -3.19
CA ALA A 188 10.53 5.61 -4.02
C ALA A 188 12.02 5.60 -3.64
N MET A 189 12.33 5.67 -2.35
CA MET A 189 13.70 5.66 -1.83
C MET A 189 14.42 4.34 -2.12
N VAL A 190 13.74 3.20 -1.92
CA VAL A 190 14.31 1.89 -2.25
C VAL A 190 14.57 1.80 -3.75
N HIS A 191 13.61 2.20 -4.60
CA HIS A 191 13.80 2.19 -6.04
C HIS A 191 14.99 3.07 -6.48
N ALA A 192 15.13 4.28 -5.92
CA ALA A 192 16.24 5.18 -6.23
C ALA A 192 17.60 4.60 -5.84
N ALA A 193 17.69 3.89 -4.71
CA ALA A 193 18.91 3.26 -4.26
C ALA A 193 19.18 1.87 -4.87
N LEU A 194 18.20 1.31 -5.59
CA LEU A 194 18.23 -0.06 -6.09
C LEU A 194 19.42 -0.33 -7.03
N PRO A 195 19.76 0.53 -8.02
CA PRO A 195 20.87 0.25 -8.92
C PRO A 195 22.21 0.09 -8.19
N ALA A 196 22.48 0.95 -7.21
CA ALA A 196 23.69 0.87 -6.40
C ALA A 196 23.71 -0.39 -5.53
N TRP A 197 22.54 -0.79 -5.00
CA TRP A 197 22.41 -2.02 -4.23
C TRP A 197 22.61 -3.28 -5.10
N GLU A 198 22.06 -3.31 -6.31
CA GLU A 198 22.20 -4.43 -7.26
C GLU A 198 23.66 -4.62 -7.70
N GLN A 199 24.41 -3.55 -7.90
CA GLN A 199 25.85 -3.62 -8.21
C GLN A 199 26.70 -4.27 -7.10
N ARG A 200 26.23 -4.22 -5.85
CA ARG A 200 26.90 -4.87 -4.71
C ARG A 200 26.47 -6.32 -4.52
N GLN A 201 25.42 -6.78 -5.21
CA GLN A 201 24.98 -8.16 -5.10
C GLN A 201 25.92 -9.07 -5.91
N PRO A 202 26.14 -10.31 -5.46
CA PRO A 202 26.81 -11.29 -6.29
C PRO A 202 26.05 -11.45 -7.61
N ALA A 203 26.76 -11.62 -8.73
CA ALA A 203 26.15 -11.81 -10.03
C ALA A 203 25.10 -12.93 -9.95
N VAL A 204 23.85 -12.61 -10.32
CA VAL A 204 22.77 -13.60 -10.36
C VAL A 204 23.15 -14.63 -11.41
N ALA A 205 23.55 -15.83 -10.99
CA ALA A 205 23.80 -16.93 -11.91
C ALA A 205 22.53 -17.18 -12.72
N GLU A 206 22.60 -17.02 -14.05
CA GLU A 206 21.49 -17.35 -14.93
C GLU A 206 21.00 -18.77 -14.60
N ARG A 207 19.73 -18.90 -14.23
CA ARG A 207 19.14 -20.22 -14.05
C ARG A 207 19.19 -20.91 -15.41
N PRO A 208 19.79 -22.11 -15.54
CA PRO A 208 19.74 -22.83 -16.79
C PRO A 208 18.29 -22.99 -17.21
N ALA A 209 18.02 -22.75 -18.49
CA ALA A 209 16.69 -22.91 -19.07
C ALA A 209 16.12 -24.26 -18.62
N ARG A 210 14.89 -24.26 -18.10
CA ARG A 210 14.20 -25.51 -17.77
C ARG A 210 14.18 -26.34 -19.07
N PRO A 211 14.66 -27.61 -19.06
CA PRO A 211 14.58 -28.44 -20.24
C PRO A 211 13.12 -28.49 -20.70
N ALA A 212 12.93 -28.32 -22.01
CA ALA A 212 11.61 -28.39 -22.62
C ALA A 212 10.92 -29.68 -22.14
N ARG A 213 9.67 -29.54 -21.70
CA ARG A 213 8.86 -30.70 -21.33
C ARG A 213 8.83 -31.61 -22.57
N PRO A 214 9.18 -32.91 -22.46
CA PRO A 214 9.16 -33.79 -23.61
C PRO A 214 7.76 -33.75 -24.23
N ALA A 215 7.70 -33.68 -25.56
CA ALA A 215 6.44 -33.73 -26.28
C ALA A 215 5.67 -34.98 -25.83
N PRO A 216 4.33 -34.89 -25.67
CA PRO A 216 3.54 -36.07 -25.41
C PRO A 216 3.80 -37.07 -26.54
N GLU A 217 4.17 -38.30 -26.17
CA GLU A 217 4.45 -39.36 -27.14
C GLU A 217 3.24 -39.53 -28.08
N PRO A 218 3.47 -39.72 -29.40
CA PRO A 218 2.38 -40.02 -30.32
C PRO A 218 1.73 -41.32 -29.86
N ARG A 219 0.41 -41.27 -29.59
CA ARG A 219 -0.37 -42.48 -29.35
C ARG A 219 -0.22 -43.36 -30.60
N GLY A 220 0.40 -44.52 -30.43
CA GLY A 220 0.58 -45.50 -31.50
C GLY A 220 -0.76 -45.91 -32.10
N PRO A 221 -0.78 -46.34 -33.39
CA PRO A 221 -1.99 -46.80 -34.03
C PRO A 221 -2.37 -48.18 -33.48
N GLY A 222 -3.56 -48.29 -32.89
CA GLY A 222 -4.25 -49.57 -32.72
C GLY A 222 -4.48 -50.02 -31.28
N SER A 223 -5.65 -49.69 -30.75
CA SER A 223 -6.46 -50.71 -30.08
C SER A 223 -7.92 -50.46 -30.47
N SER A 224 -8.42 -51.38 -31.28
CA SER A 224 -9.77 -51.48 -31.81
C SER A 224 -10.85 -51.16 -30.78
N SER A 225 -11.83 -50.37 -31.22
CA SER A 225 -13.16 -50.24 -30.64
C SER A 225 -13.78 -51.62 -30.37
N GLY A 226 -13.90 -51.99 -29.10
CA GLY A 226 -14.81 -53.04 -28.64
C GLY A 226 -16.27 -52.55 -28.68
N PRO A 227 -17.25 -53.43 -28.91
CA PRO A 227 -18.64 -53.03 -29.11
C PRO A 227 -19.25 -52.45 -27.83
N ARG A 228 -20.05 -51.39 -28.00
CA ARG A 228 -20.84 -50.75 -26.93
C ARG A 228 -21.84 -51.76 -26.37
N GLY A 229 -21.69 -52.12 -25.10
CA GLY A 229 -22.69 -52.86 -24.34
C GLY A 229 -24.01 -52.10 -24.23
N PRO A 230 -25.15 -52.80 -24.06
CA PRO A 230 -26.48 -52.20 -24.15
C PRO A 230 -26.75 -51.25 -22.98
N ARG A 231 -27.43 -50.14 -23.31
CA ARG A 231 -27.91 -49.13 -22.37
C ARG A 231 -28.93 -49.77 -21.42
N ARG A 232 -28.63 -49.78 -20.11
CA ARG A 232 -29.63 -50.09 -19.09
C ARG A 232 -30.60 -48.91 -18.99
N HIS A 233 -31.84 -49.15 -19.43
CA HIS A 233 -32.97 -48.31 -19.09
C HIS A 233 -33.26 -48.47 -17.59
N HIS A 234 -33.15 -47.39 -16.82
CA HIS A 234 -33.73 -47.32 -15.48
C HIS A 234 -35.13 -46.73 -15.58
N ALA A 235 -36.08 -47.45 -14.96
CA ALA A 235 -37.50 -47.16 -14.91
C ALA A 235 -37.80 -45.87 -14.12
N PRO A 236 -38.93 -45.20 -14.38
CA PRO A 236 -39.36 -44.03 -13.62
C PRO A 236 -40.00 -44.47 -12.29
N ARG A 237 -39.72 -43.72 -11.22
CA ARG A 237 -40.51 -43.74 -9.99
C ARG A 237 -41.20 -42.39 -9.79
N GLU A 238 -42.51 -42.39 -10.01
CA GLU A 238 -43.51 -41.55 -9.33
C GLU A 238 -43.62 -41.99 -7.85
N GLN A 239 -44.03 -41.23 -6.83
CA GLN A 239 -44.60 -39.89 -6.66
C GLN A 239 -44.52 -39.54 -5.13
N ASP A 240 -44.64 -38.24 -4.82
CA ASP A 240 -45.24 -37.59 -3.64
C ASP A 240 -44.83 -37.89 -2.18
N ALA A 241 -44.34 -36.83 -1.50
CA ALA A 241 -45.05 -36.20 -0.37
C ALA A 241 -44.37 -34.85 0.03
N PRO A 242 -45.12 -33.78 0.34
CA PRO A 242 -44.59 -32.48 0.73
C PRO A 242 -44.10 -32.47 2.19
N ARG A 243 -42.91 -31.90 2.43
CA ARG A 243 -42.38 -31.69 3.79
C ARG A 243 -42.84 -30.33 4.33
N GLU A 244 -43.48 -30.38 5.49
CA GLU A 244 -43.91 -29.22 6.27
C GLU A 244 -42.74 -28.31 6.72
N PRO A 245 -43.00 -27.00 6.92
CA PRO A 245 -41.98 -26.06 7.38
C PRO A 245 -41.64 -26.28 8.86
N HIS A 246 -40.36 -26.54 9.14
CA HIS A 246 -39.83 -26.63 10.50
C HIS A 246 -39.76 -25.23 11.13
N VAL A 247 -40.68 -24.95 12.05
CA VAL A 247 -40.63 -23.84 12.99
C VAL A 247 -39.45 -24.06 13.94
N SER A 248 -38.44 -23.19 13.90
CA SER A 248 -37.42 -23.10 14.93
C SER A 248 -37.77 -21.96 15.87
N HIS A 249 -37.94 -22.30 17.14
CA HIS A 249 -38.22 -21.40 18.26
C HIS A 249 -37.19 -20.26 18.33
N GLU A 250 -37.63 -19.03 18.08
CA GLU A 250 -36.97 -17.83 18.61
C GLU A 250 -37.25 -17.74 20.11
N GLN A 251 -36.20 -17.85 20.93
CA GLN A 251 -36.25 -17.44 22.32
C GLN A 251 -36.19 -15.92 22.38
N HIS A 252 -37.34 -15.32 22.68
CA HIS A 252 -37.49 -13.93 23.11
C HIS A 252 -36.65 -13.73 24.39
N VAL A 253 -35.52 -13.04 24.28
CA VAL A 253 -34.91 -12.34 25.42
C VAL A 253 -35.17 -10.86 25.22
N SER A 254 -36.16 -10.37 25.96
CA SER A 254 -36.43 -8.95 26.13
C SER A 254 -35.20 -8.27 26.72
N HIS A 255 -34.57 -7.38 25.97
CA HIS A 255 -33.71 -6.34 26.53
C HIS A 255 -34.35 -4.99 26.24
N GLU A 256 -34.76 -4.35 27.33
CA GLU A 256 -35.32 -2.99 27.35
C GLU A 256 -34.37 -1.99 26.68
N PRO A 257 -34.91 -0.94 26.03
CA PRO A 257 -34.11 0.11 25.45
C PRO A 257 -33.45 0.95 26.55
N HIS A 258 -32.13 0.85 26.64
CA HIS A 258 -31.32 1.73 27.49
C HIS A 258 -31.31 3.14 26.86
N GLU A 259 -31.95 4.10 27.53
CA GLU A 259 -31.92 5.51 27.17
C GLU A 259 -30.48 6.05 27.08
N PRO A 260 -30.21 6.99 26.13
CA PRO A 260 -28.90 7.63 26.03
C PRO A 260 -28.70 8.59 27.20
N HIS A 261 -27.81 8.21 28.11
CA HIS A 261 -27.33 9.08 29.18
C HIS A 261 -26.60 10.28 28.58
N ALA A 262 -27.15 11.48 28.78
CA ALA A 262 -26.53 12.76 28.44
C ALA A 262 -25.13 12.89 29.08
N PRO A 263 -24.16 13.53 28.40
CA PRO A 263 -22.84 13.74 28.96
C PRO A 263 -22.92 14.71 30.15
N ARG A 264 -22.44 14.24 31.31
CA ARG A 264 -22.16 15.10 32.46
C ARG A 264 -21.04 16.07 32.11
N GLU A 265 -21.35 17.37 32.21
CA GLU A 265 -20.36 18.43 32.28
C GLU A 265 -19.40 18.14 33.45
N SER A 266 -18.11 18.05 33.15
CA SER A 266 -17.04 18.07 34.14
C SER A 266 -16.07 19.18 33.78
N SER A 267 -16.32 20.31 34.43
CA SER A 267 -15.42 21.39 34.80
C SER A 267 -13.94 21.20 34.46
N ALA A 268 -13.49 21.96 33.47
CA ALA A 268 -12.08 22.29 33.28
C ALA A 268 -11.61 23.28 34.36
N PRO A 269 -10.45 23.08 35.02
CA PRO A 269 -9.79 24.17 35.72
C PRO A 269 -9.06 25.08 34.72
N ARG A 270 -9.50 26.34 34.65
CA ARG A 270 -8.81 27.47 34.02
C ARG A 270 -7.37 27.55 34.55
N SER A 271 -6.38 27.45 33.66
CA SER A 271 -5.03 27.94 33.89
C SER A 271 -4.78 29.15 33.00
N SER A 272 -4.75 30.32 33.62
CA SER A 272 -4.43 31.60 32.98
C SER A 272 -3.00 31.60 32.43
N PRO A 273 -2.73 32.25 31.29
CA PRO A 273 -1.38 32.38 30.74
C PRO A 273 -0.56 33.39 31.54
N ARG A 274 0.67 33.01 31.93
CA ARG A 274 1.69 33.95 32.43
C ARG A 274 2.37 34.67 31.24
N PRO A 275 2.76 35.94 31.42
CA PRO A 275 3.21 36.80 30.32
C PRO A 275 4.62 36.47 29.81
N SER A 276 4.74 36.67 28.50
CA SER A 276 5.95 36.56 27.67
C SER A 276 7.10 37.43 28.19
N ARG A 277 8.24 36.79 28.49
CA ARG A 277 9.53 37.48 28.65
C ARG A 277 10.25 37.52 27.30
N THR A 278 10.34 38.70 26.72
CA THR A 278 11.25 39.06 25.64
C THR A 278 12.70 39.06 26.13
N PRO A 279 13.63 38.34 25.52
CA PRO A 279 15.05 38.61 25.67
C PRO A 279 15.53 39.60 24.60
N ARG A 280 15.85 40.80 25.09
CA ARG A 280 16.87 41.76 24.64
C ARG A 280 17.65 41.42 23.35
N LEU A 281 17.55 42.33 22.38
CA LEU A 281 18.47 42.50 21.26
C LEU A 281 19.91 42.70 21.78
N LEU A 282 20.83 41.82 21.40
CA LEU A 282 22.27 42.04 21.58
C LEU A 282 22.74 43.00 20.47
N GLN A 283 23.22 44.17 20.87
CA GLN A 283 23.95 45.08 19.97
C GLN A 283 25.30 44.46 19.61
N ALA A 284 25.64 44.45 18.33
CA ALA A 284 26.97 44.12 17.84
C ALA A 284 27.96 45.26 18.14
N PRO A 285 29.22 44.96 18.54
CA PRO A 285 30.23 46.00 18.71
C PRO A 285 30.74 46.51 17.36
N VAL A 286 30.76 47.84 17.23
CA VAL A 286 31.50 48.58 16.20
C VAL A 286 33.00 48.39 16.40
N THR A 287 33.70 47.93 15.36
CA THR A 287 35.17 47.94 15.29
C THR A 287 35.67 49.30 14.79
N PRO A 288 36.68 49.92 15.42
CA PRO A 288 37.33 51.11 14.88
C PRO A 288 38.39 50.72 13.85
N GLY A 289 38.49 51.52 12.79
CA GLY A 289 39.33 51.32 11.61
C GLY A 289 40.84 51.34 11.87
N LYS A 290 41.58 50.73 10.92
CA LYS A 290 43.04 50.86 10.78
C LYS A 290 43.36 51.94 9.74
N PRO A 291 44.38 52.78 9.95
CA PRO A 291 44.87 53.69 8.93
C PRO A 291 45.79 52.96 7.95
N SER A 292 45.76 53.36 6.67
CA SER A 292 46.77 53.00 5.68
C SER A 292 47.94 53.98 5.76
N PRO A 293 49.20 53.55 5.66
CA PRO A 293 50.29 54.44 5.26
C PRO A 293 50.38 54.49 3.73
N GLY A 294 50.84 55.63 3.23
CA GLY A 294 51.23 55.81 1.83
C GLY A 294 52.51 55.08 1.46
#